data_AF-A0A3Q1MHQ5-F1
#
_entry.id   AF-A0A3Q1MHQ5-F1
#
_cell.length_a   1.000
_cell.length_b   1.000
_cell.length_c   1.000
_cell.angle_alpha   90.00
_cell.angle_beta   90.00
_cell.angle_gamma   90.00
#
_symmetry.space_group_name_H-M   'P 1'
#
loop_
_entity.id
_entity.type
_entity.pdbx_description
1 polymer ?
#
loop_
_entity_poly.entity_id
_entity_poly.type
_entity_poly.pdbx_seq_one_letter_code
_entity_poly.pdbx_strand_id
1 'polypeptide(L)'
;MARKAAGKPPEEILLDWKREQASLKARVVDRDTEAWQRDPAFSGLQRVGGVDVSFVKDDSGSACASLVVLSYPELEVLYEDCRMVTLTAPYVSGFLAFRELPFLVDAVQQLRQREPRLMPQVLFVDGNGVLHHRGFGVACHLGVLTDLPCIGVAKKLLQVDGLENNALHKEKIQLLKAGGDSFPLMGGSGTVLGRALRSHDHSTKPLYVSVGHKISLEAAVRLTHSCCKFRIPEPVRQADIRSRDYIRRTQEVQGVPAPPSGRSKEAQRPKACPQGVSEEPAAASVGGEQGMPEKQRGLLERRGDTCGRWEPGLLHVHEDETRLCACAHVRGRWP
;
A
#
# COMPACT_ATOMS: atom_id res chain seq x y z
N MET A 1 24.81 -1.31 25.27
CA MET A 1 23.67 -1.52 26.19
C MET A 1 22.55 -2.22 25.42
N ALA A 2 22.44 -3.54 25.56
CA ALA A 2 21.43 -4.34 24.86
C ALA A 2 20.04 -4.02 25.40
N ARG A 3 19.13 -3.52 24.56
CA ARG A 3 17.71 -3.35 24.93
C ARG A 3 17.10 -4.74 25.10
N LYS A 4 16.56 -4.99 26.30
CA LYS A 4 15.76 -6.16 26.68
C LYS A 4 14.81 -6.56 25.55
N ALA A 5 14.79 -7.84 25.20
CA ALA A 5 13.71 -8.42 24.40
C ALA A 5 12.37 -8.08 25.08
N ALA A 6 11.44 -7.49 24.33
CA ALA A 6 10.09 -7.25 24.80
C ALA A 6 9.49 -8.58 25.27
N GLY A 7 9.15 -8.66 26.56
CA GLY A 7 8.55 -9.86 27.14
C GLY A 7 7.28 -10.25 26.40
N LYS A 8 6.92 -11.54 26.45
CA LYS A 8 5.64 -12.02 25.94
C LYS A 8 4.52 -11.17 26.57
N PRO A 9 3.55 -10.65 25.78
CA PRO A 9 2.47 -9.87 26.33
C PRO A 9 1.76 -10.64 27.45
N PRO A 10 1.26 -9.95 28.49
CA PRO A 10 0.37 -10.54 29.46
C PRO A 10 -0.74 -11.35 28.77
N GLU A 11 -1.04 -12.54 29.30
CA GLU A 11 -2.02 -13.45 28.71
C GLU A 11 -3.41 -12.82 28.60
N GLU A 12 -3.76 -11.95 29.55
CA GLU A 12 -4.98 -11.16 29.57
C GLU A 12 -5.13 -10.26 28.31
N ILE A 13 -4.07 -9.56 27.91
CA ILE A 13 -4.07 -8.71 26.69
C ILE A 13 -4.36 -9.57 25.44
N LEU A 14 -3.79 -10.77 25.38
CA LEU A 14 -4.03 -11.67 24.24
C LEU A 14 -5.47 -12.20 24.22
N LEU A 15 -6.09 -12.43 25.39
CA LEU A 15 -7.48 -12.83 25.47
C LEU A 15 -8.41 -11.69 25.02
N ASP A 16 -8.13 -10.46 25.43
CA ASP A 16 -8.87 -9.27 25.01
C ASP A 16 -8.81 -9.07 23.49
N TRP A 17 -7.60 -9.11 22.91
CA TRP A 17 -7.44 -8.98 21.47
C TRP A 17 -8.13 -10.09 20.69
N LYS A 18 -8.15 -11.34 21.20
CA LYS A 18 -8.90 -12.43 20.57
C LYS A 18 -10.41 -12.15 20.60
N ARG A 19 -10.94 -11.69 21.73
CA ARG A 19 -12.37 -11.35 21.87
C ARG A 19 -12.76 -10.22 20.93
N GLU A 20 -11.94 -9.17 20.86
CA GLU A 20 -12.17 -8.04 19.97
C GLU A 20 -12.12 -8.44 18.50
N GLN A 21 -11.12 -9.22 18.07
CA GLN A 21 -11.07 -9.74 16.70
C GLN A 21 -12.30 -10.58 16.37
N ALA A 22 -12.77 -11.44 17.28
CA ALA A 22 -13.96 -12.26 17.05
C ALA A 22 -15.22 -11.40 16.90
N SER A 23 -15.39 -10.40 17.78
CA SER A 23 -16.50 -9.45 17.75
C SER A 23 -16.53 -8.64 16.45
N LEU A 24 -15.39 -8.04 16.07
CA LEU A 24 -15.31 -7.22 14.86
C LEU A 24 -15.34 -8.05 13.57
N LYS A 25 -14.83 -9.28 13.59
CA LYS A 25 -14.91 -10.20 12.45
C LYS A 25 -16.36 -10.49 12.05
N ALA A 26 -17.28 -10.60 13.01
CA ALA A 26 -18.70 -10.81 12.73
C ALA A 26 -19.35 -9.66 11.93
N ARG A 27 -18.70 -8.50 11.86
CA ARG A 27 -19.15 -7.32 11.10
C ARG A 27 -18.54 -7.25 9.70
N VAL A 28 -17.64 -8.15 9.32
CA VAL A 28 -17.07 -8.17 7.98
C VAL A 28 -18.15 -8.52 6.96
N VAL A 29 -18.25 -7.70 5.91
CA VAL A 29 -19.09 -7.96 4.74
C VAL A 29 -18.14 -8.35 3.60
N ASP A 30 -18.36 -9.51 2.98
CA ASP A 30 -17.49 -10.10 1.95
C ASP A 30 -18.13 -10.10 0.56
N ARG A 31 -19.09 -9.21 0.36
CA ARG A 31 -19.85 -8.99 -0.87
C ARG A 31 -19.85 -7.52 -1.26
N ASP A 32 -20.14 -7.27 -2.53
CA ASP A 32 -20.23 -5.92 -3.07
C ASP A 32 -21.46 -5.18 -2.51
N THR A 33 -21.21 -3.99 -1.97
CA THR A 33 -22.22 -3.12 -1.36
C THR A 33 -22.53 -1.89 -2.20
N GLU A 34 -21.62 -1.50 -3.09
CA GLU A 34 -21.72 -0.30 -3.90
C GLU A 34 -22.00 -0.63 -5.38
N ALA A 35 -22.68 0.28 -6.09
CA ALA A 35 -23.01 0.07 -7.50
C ALA A 35 -21.76 -0.04 -8.40
N TRP A 36 -20.75 0.80 -8.15
CA TRP A 36 -19.51 0.82 -8.94
C TRP A 36 -18.75 -0.51 -8.91
N GLN A 37 -18.93 -1.33 -7.87
CA GLN A 37 -18.23 -2.63 -7.75
C GLN A 37 -18.74 -3.67 -8.75
N ARG A 38 -20.02 -3.58 -9.12
CA ARG A 38 -20.72 -4.51 -10.01
C ARG A 38 -20.56 -4.12 -11.47
N ASP A 39 -20.14 -2.89 -11.74
CA ASP A 39 -19.83 -2.44 -13.08
C ASP A 39 -18.49 -3.04 -13.56
N PRO A 40 -18.42 -3.65 -14.75
CA PRO A 40 -17.18 -4.24 -15.26
C PRO A 40 -16.01 -3.26 -15.38
N ALA A 41 -16.30 -1.98 -15.67
CA ALA A 41 -15.32 -0.90 -15.81
C ALA A 41 -15.20 -0.04 -14.53
N PHE A 42 -15.87 -0.44 -13.45
CA PHE A 42 -15.97 0.32 -12.21
C PHE A 42 -16.56 1.73 -12.39
N SER A 43 -17.53 1.89 -13.29
CA SER A 43 -18.23 3.17 -13.51
C SER A 43 -18.77 3.75 -12.18
N GLY A 44 -18.45 5.02 -11.91
CA GLY A 44 -18.77 5.70 -10.66
C GLY A 44 -17.66 5.63 -9.59
N LEU A 45 -16.62 4.81 -9.78
CA LEU A 45 -15.40 4.88 -8.97
C LEU A 45 -14.54 6.05 -9.45
N GLN A 46 -14.18 6.94 -8.53
CA GLN A 46 -13.39 8.16 -8.80
C GLN A 46 -12.15 8.24 -7.91
N ARG A 47 -12.15 7.59 -6.75
CA ARG A 47 -11.09 7.72 -5.74
C ARG A 47 -10.77 6.39 -5.09
N VAL A 48 -9.51 5.98 -5.17
CA VAL A 48 -8.96 4.81 -4.50
C VAL A 48 -7.92 5.26 -3.49
N GLY A 49 -7.99 4.75 -2.26
CA GLY A 49 -7.04 5.07 -1.21
C GLY A 49 -6.01 3.96 -1.01
N GLY A 50 -4.83 4.31 -0.55
CA GLY A 50 -3.77 3.39 -0.20
C GLY A 50 -3.27 3.66 1.21
N VAL A 51 -3.01 2.61 1.98
CA VAL A 51 -2.43 2.73 3.32
C VAL A 51 -1.23 1.79 3.50
N ASP A 52 -0.24 2.28 4.23
CA ASP A 52 0.97 1.55 4.60
C ASP A 52 1.42 1.96 6.02
N VAL A 53 2.07 1.02 6.72
CA VAL A 53 2.84 1.32 7.92
C VAL A 53 4.26 0.79 7.76
N SER A 54 5.20 1.71 7.55
CA SER A 54 6.61 1.38 7.39
C SER A 54 7.38 1.57 8.69
N PHE A 55 8.13 0.55 9.10
CA PHE A 55 8.92 0.60 10.33
C PHE A 55 10.23 1.36 10.11
N VAL A 56 10.66 2.09 11.13
CA VAL A 56 11.99 2.71 11.15
C VAL A 56 13.06 1.62 11.23
N LYS A 57 14.11 1.75 10.42
CA LYS A 57 15.21 0.78 10.42
C LYS A 57 15.88 0.78 11.80
N ASP A 58 16.11 -0.41 12.34
CA ASP A 58 16.75 -0.64 13.64
C ASP A 58 15.96 -0.11 14.86
N ASP A 59 14.70 0.33 14.68
CA ASP A 59 13.78 0.71 15.76
C ASP A 59 12.38 0.10 15.54
N SER A 60 12.09 -0.98 16.26
CA SER A 60 10.80 -1.67 16.17
C SER A 60 9.64 -0.96 16.89
N GLY A 61 9.94 0.11 17.63
CA GLY A 61 8.97 0.94 18.33
C GLY A 61 8.51 2.17 17.54
N SER A 62 9.21 2.53 16.46
CA SER A 62 8.86 3.69 15.62
C SER A 62 8.46 3.23 14.22
N ALA A 63 7.39 3.82 13.70
CA ALA A 63 6.92 3.58 12.34
C ALA A 63 6.39 4.87 11.71
N CYS A 64 6.14 4.83 10.41
CA CYS A 64 5.42 5.86 9.69
C CYS A 64 4.14 5.27 9.12
N ALA A 65 3.00 5.81 9.57
CA ALA A 65 1.70 5.53 8.97
C ALA A 65 1.47 6.50 7.81
N SER A 66 1.03 5.97 6.68
CA SER A 66 0.79 6.72 5.44
C SER A 66 -0.60 6.42 4.91
N LEU A 67 -1.34 7.47 4.57
CA LEU A 67 -2.61 7.43 3.84
C LEU A 67 -2.45 8.26 2.56
N VAL A 68 -2.79 7.67 1.43
CA VAL A 68 -2.89 8.38 0.15
C VAL A 68 -4.27 8.21 -0.47
N VAL A 69 -4.70 9.18 -1.26
CA VAL A 69 -5.85 9.04 -2.15
C VAL A 69 -5.41 9.38 -3.56
N LEU A 70 -5.76 8.51 -4.51
CA LEU A 70 -5.51 8.69 -5.92
C LEU A 70 -6.83 8.83 -6.67
N SER A 71 -6.80 9.56 -7.78
CA SER A 71 -7.89 9.54 -8.76
C SER A 71 -8.00 8.16 -9.41
N TYR A 72 -9.18 7.84 -9.92
CA TYR A 72 -9.44 6.66 -10.71
C TYR A 72 -10.21 7.08 -11.98
N PRO A 73 -9.82 6.61 -13.18
CA PRO A 73 -8.81 5.57 -13.45
C PRO A 73 -7.36 6.08 -13.64
N GLU A 74 -7.09 7.39 -13.54
CA GLU A 74 -5.76 7.94 -13.90
C GLU A 74 -4.65 7.57 -12.90
N LEU A 75 -5.03 7.24 -11.66
CA LEU A 75 -4.11 6.89 -10.56
C LEU A 75 -3.11 8.01 -10.26
N GLU A 76 -3.60 9.25 -10.27
CA GLU A 76 -2.85 10.44 -9.89
C GLU A 76 -3.12 10.77 -8.42
N VAL A 77 -2.08 11.14 -7.66
CA VAL A 77 -2.24 11.40 -6.22
C VAL A 77 -2.98 12.72 -6.00
N LEU A 78 -4.10 12.64 -5.28
CA LEU A 78 -4.95 13.78 -4.90
C LEU A 78 -4.72 14.22 -3.46
N TYR A 79 -4.32 13.29 -2.60
CA TYR A 79 -4.11 13.52 -1.17
C TYR A 79 -3.01 12.61 -0.63
N GLU A 80 -2.25 13.12 0.33
CA GLU A 80 -1.26 12.37 1.11
C GLU A 80 -1.20 12.88 2.56
N ASP A 81 -1.08 11.94 3.51
CA ASP A 81 -0.81 12.23 4.92
C ASP A 81 0.14 11.16 5.46
N CYS A 82 1.28 11.60 6.00
CA CYS A 82 2.30 10.75 6.60
C CYS A 82 2.61 11.21 8.01
N ARG A 83 2.71 10.26 8.94
CA ARG A 83 2.97 10.57 10.35
C ARG A 83 3.92 9.58 10.95
N MET A 84 4.91 10.10 11.68
CA MET A 84 5.70 9.28 12.59
C MET A 84 4.82 8.89 13.78
N VAL A 85 4.85 7.60 14.11
CA VAL A 85 4.04 7.01 15.17
C VAL A 85 4.89 6.11 16.05
N THR A 86 4.54 6.06 17.33
CA THR A 86 5.18 5.18 18.30
C THR A 86 4.27 3.99 18.58
N LEU A 87 4.76 2.80 18.25
CA LEU A 87 4.05 1.54 18.41
C LEU A 87 4.27 0.99 19.82
N THR A 88 3.33 1.28 20.72
CA THR A 88 3.39 0.85 22.13
C THR A 88 2.95 -0.59 22.34
N ALA A 89 2.05 -1.10 21.50
CA ALA A 89 1.57 -2.47 21.58
C ALA A 89 2.67 -3.50 21.18
N PRO A 90 2.78 -4.65 21.88
CA PRO A 90 3.78 -5.67 21.59
C PRO A 90 3.52 -6.38 20.25
N TYR A 91 4.60 -6.82 19.61
CA TYR A 91 4.51 -7.62 18.39
C TYR A 91 4.09 -9.06 18.69
N VAL A 92 2.92 -9.45 18.18
CA VAL A 92 2.43 -10.83 18.25
C VAL A 92 1.89 -11.22 16.89
N SER A 93 2.38 -12.35 16.36
CA SER A 93 1.89 -12.89 15.08
C SER A 93 0.36 -13.10 15.13
N GLY A 94 -0.34 -12.62 14.11
CA GLY A 94 -1.80 -12.63 14.06
C GLY A 94 -2.50 -11.48 14.79
N PHE A 95 -1.74 -10.53 15.35
CA PHE A 95 -2.26 -9.34 16.05
C PHE A 95 -1.58 -8.03 15.62
N LEU A 96 -0.86 -8.03 14.50
CA LEU A 96 -0.16 -6.85 13.97
C LEU A 96 -1.08 -5.62 13.85
N ALA A 97 -2.34 -5.86 13.47
CA ALA A 97 -3.35 -4.83 13.34
C ALA A 97 -3.53 -3.97 14.61
N PHE A 98 -3.38 -4.53 15.82
CA PHE A 98 -3.48 -3.76 17.07
C PHE A 98 -2.34 -2.76 17.27
N ARG A 99 -1.21 -2.94 16.57
CA ARG A 99 -0.11 -1.97 16.57
C ARG A 99 -0.37 -0.83 15.59
N GLU A 100 -0.93 -1.15 14.43
CA GLU A 100 -0.97 -0.24 13.27
C GLU A 100 -2.29 0.54 13.16
N LEU A 101 -3.41 -0.09 13.50
CA LEU A 101 -4.74 0.44 13.21
C LEU A 101 -5.10 1.75 13.88
N PRO A 102 -4.74 2.04 15.15
CA PRO A 102 -5.12 3.31 15.76
C PRO A 102 -4.66 4.50 14.91
N PHE A 103 -3.49 4.39 14.29
CA PHE A 103 -2.90 5.42 13.44
C PHE A 103 -3.57 5.49 12.06
N LEU A 104 -3.90 4.34 11.45
CA LEU A 104 -4.59 4.31 10.17
C LEU A 104 -6.03 4.80 10.27
N VAL A 105 -6.75 4.44 11.33
CA VAL A 105 -8.11 4.91 11.61
C VAL A 105 -8.10 6.42 11.86
N ASP A 106 -7.15 6.93 12.64
CA ASP A 106 -7.00 8.37 12.87
C ASP A 106 -6.71 9.11 11.54
N ALA A 107 -5.82 8.62 10.69
CA ALA A 107 -5.55 9.23 9.38
C ALA A 107 -6.82 9.33 8.52
N VAL A 108 -7.63 8.26 8.45
CA VAL A 108 -8.90 8.26 7.72
C VAL A 108 -9.92 9.23 8.33
N GLN A 109 -10.01 9.29 9.67
CA GLN A 109 -10.90 10.21 10.36
C GLN A 109 -10.50 11.67 10.13
N GLN A 110 -9.21 11.96 10.10
CA GLN A 110 -8.72 13.31 9.84
C GLN A 110 -8.93 13.75 8.39
N LEU A 111 -8.72 12.85 7.42
CA LEU A 111 -9.13 13.09 6.04
C LEU A 111 -10.63 13.41 5.94
N ARG A 112 -11.46 12.60 6.60
CA ARG A 112 -12.94 12.81 6.61
C ARG A 112 -13.34 14.18 7.15
N GLN A 113 -12.62 14.69 8.14
CA GLN A 113 -12.90 16.00 8.75
C GLN A 113 -12.35 17.16 7.93
N ARG A 114 -11.13 17.03 7.40
CA ARG A 114 -10.41 18.14 6.74
C ARG A 114 -10.79 18.27 5.27
N GLU A 115 -10.85 17.15 4.55
CA GLU A 115 -11.07 17.11 3.11
C GLU A 115 -12.08 16.01 2.73
N PRO A 116 -13.34 16.10 3.20
CA PRO A 116 -14.35 15.05 2.97
C PRO A 116 -14.60 14.75 1.49
N ARG A 117 -14.40 15.73 0.60
CA ARG A 117 -14.55 15.56 -0.86
C ARG A 117 -13.50 14.62 -1.47
N LEU A 118 -12.37 14.44 -0.80
CA LEU A 118 -11.31 13.53 -1.21
C LEU A 118 -11.40 12.17 -0.50
N MET A 119 -12.47 11.87 0.23
CA MET A 119 -12.64 10.55 0.82
C MET A 119 -12.58 9.45 -0.25
N PRO A 120 -11.75 8.41 -0.05
CA PRO A 120 -11.67 7.28 -0.97
C PRO A 120 -12.96 6.44 -0.88
N GLN A 121 -13.36 5.87 -2.01
CA GLN A 121 -14.49 4.93 -2.07
C GLN A 121 -14.07 3.51 -1.68
N VAL A 122 -12.78 3.22 -1.72
CA VAL A 122 -12.19 1.93 -1.35
C VAL A 122 -10.73 2.12 -0.92
N LEU A 123 -10.30 1.37 0.08
CA LEU A 123 -8.93 1.37 0.58
C LEU A 123 -8.17 0.10 0.17
N PHE A 124 -6.97 0.28 -0.32
CA PHE A 124 -5.96 -0.75 -0.53
C PHE A 124 -4.99 -0.77 0.65
N VAL A 125 -4.88 -1.91 1.30
CA VAL A 125 -4.06 -2.06 2.51
C VAL A 125 -2.89 -2.99 2.20
N ASP A 126 -1.65 -2.54 2.46
CA ASP A 126 -0.47 -3.42 2.39
C ASP A 126 -0.52 -4.44 3.54
N GLY A 127 -1.15 -5.58 3.27
CA GLY A 127 -1.45 -6.55 4.30
C GLY A 127 -2.58 -7.48 3.90
N ASN A 128 -3.00 -8.30 4.86
CA ASN A 128 -4.03 -9.30 4.63
C ASN A 128 -5.40 -8.82 5.11
N GLY A 129 -6.46 -9.30 4.44
CA GLY A 129 -7.84 -9.26 4.90
C GLY A 129 -8.24 -10.61 5.52
N VAL A 130 -9.19 -11.32 4.92
CA VAL A 130 -9.66 -12.63 5.41
C VAL A 130 -8.61 -13.75 5.27
N LEU A 131 -7.56 -13.57 4.46
CA LEU A 131 -6.40 -14.45 4.40
C LEU A 131 -5.50 -14.25 5.64
N HIS A 132 -5.98 -14.67 6.81
CA HIS A 132 -5.35 -14.36 8.08
C HIS A 132 -5.52 -15.50 9.09
N HIS A 133 -4.63 -15.60 10.09
CA HIS A 133 -4.65 -16.65 11.13
C HIS A 133 -6.01 -16.82 11.82
N ARG A 134 -6.81 -15.74 11.87
CA ARG A 134 -8.16 -15.72 12.45
C ARG A 134 -9.24 -15.27 11.47
N GLY A 135 -8.91 -15.17 10.18
CA GLY A 135 -9.82 -14.64 9.15
C GLY A 135 -10.18 -13.16 9.34
N PHE A 136 -9.30 -12.38 9.98
CA PHE A 136 -9.52 -10.98 10.32
C PHE A 136 -8.18 -10.23 10.38
N GLY A 137 -7.59 -9.97 9.20
CA GLY A 137 -6.36 -9.21 9.05
C GLY A 137 -6.57 -7.69 9.14
N VAL A 138 -5.49 -6.94 8.95
CA VAL A 138 -5.49 -5.47 9.03
C VAL A 138 -6.49 -4.82 8.07
N ALA A 139 -6.68 -5.37 6.86
CA ALA A 139 -7.64 -4.82 5.90
C ALA A 139 -9.10 -5.00 6.34
N CYS A 140 -9.44 -6.15 6.94
CA CYS A 140 -10.77 -6.36 7.51
C CYS A 140 -11.02 -5.41 8.67
N HIS A 141 -10.03 -5.31 9.56
CA HIS A 141 -10.15 -4.56 10.78
C HIS A 141 -10.24 -3.05 10.51
N LEU A 142 -9.42 -2.52 9.58
CA LEU A 142 -9.56 -1.15 9.11
C LEU A 142 -10.92 -0.90 8.45
N GLY A 143 -11.37 -1.80 7.58
CA GLY A 143 -12.65 -1.66 6.89
C GLY A 143 -13.85 -1.62 7.83
N VAL A 144 -13.89 -2.51 8.82
CA VAL A 144 -14.97 -2.55 9.82
C VAL A 144 -15.00 -1.29 10.70
N LEU A 145 -13.84 -0.74 11.06
CA LEU A 145 -13.76 0.46 11.91
C LEU A 145 -14.03 1.76 11.15
N THR A 146 -13.67 1.82 9.86
CA THR A 146 -13.87 3.00 9.01
C THR A 146 -15.20 2.97 8.24
N ASP A 147 -15.83 1.80 8.18
CA ASP A 147 -17.01 1.47 7.38
C ASP A 147 -16.81 1.63 5.86
N LEU A 148 -15.56 1.60 5.41
CA LEU A 148 -15.16 1.70 4.00
C LEU A 148 -14.91 0.32 3.37
N PRO A 149 -15.18 0.15 2.06
CA PRO A 149 -14.65 -0.97 1.31
C PRO A 149 -13.13 -1.06 1.44
N CYS A 150 -12.62 -2.26 1.76
CA CYS A 150 -11.20 -2.51 1.97
C CYS A 150 -10.74 -3.78 1.26
N ILE A 151 -9.55 -3.72 0.67
CA ILE A 151 -8.86 -4.83 0.02
C ILE A 151 -7.52 -5.06 0.70
N GLY A 152 -7.24 -6.29 1.11
CA GLY A 152 -5.91 -6.69 1.55
C GLY A 152 -5.06 -7.11 0.37
N VAL A 153 -3.93 -6.43 0.16
CA VAL A 153 -2.95 -6.74 -0.89
C VAL A 153 -1.62 -7.12 -0.24
N ALA A 154 -1.37 -8.43 -0.11
CA ALA A 154 -0.14 -8.92 0.48
C ALA A 154 0.92 -9.27 -0.58
N LYS A 155 2.18 -8.93 -0.28
CA LYS A 155 3.35 -9.19 -1.15
C LYS A 155 3.89 -10.63 -1.03
N LYS A 156 3.45 -11.39 -0.02
CA LYS A 156 3.86 -12.76 0.32
C LYS A 156 2.64 -13.59 0.74
N LEU A 157 2.68 -14.90 0.49
CA LEU A 157 1.65 -15.83 0.95
C LEU A 157 1.71 -15.95 2.47
N LEU A 158 0.59 -15.73 3.15
CA LEU A 158 0.43 -16.12 4.55
C LEU A 158 0.02 -17.59 4.62
N GLN A 159 0.80 -18.39 5.34
CA GLN A 159 0.58 -19.83 5.45
C GLN A 159 -0.38 -20.13 6.61
N VAL A 160 -1.68 -20.17 6.28
CA VAL A 160 -2.80 -20.36 7.22
C VAL A 160 -3.80 -21.32 6.61
N ASP A 161 -4.55 -22.04 7.46
CA ASP A 161 -5.57 -23.00 7.01
C ASP A 161 -5.03 -23.95 5.93
N GLY A 162 -3.87 -24.58 6.17
CA GLY A 162 -3.25 -25.51 5.21
C GLY A 162 -2.66 -24.89 3.93
N LEU A 163 -2.74 -23.57 3.74
CA LEU A 163 -2.02 -22.91 2.64
C LEU A 163 -0.52 -22.96 2.88
N GLU A 164 0.22 -23.41 1.88
CA GLU A 164 1.68 -23.54 1.93
C GLU A 164 2.32 -23.03 0.65
N ASN A 165 3.52 -22.45 0.75
CA ASN A 165 4.32 -22.08 -0.42
C ASN A 165 5.15 -23.27 -0.94
N ASN A 166 4.46 -24.38 -1.24
CA ASN A 166 5.04 -25.65 -1.65
C ASN A 166 5.23 -25.75 -3.18
N ALA A 167 5.62 -26.93 -3.67
CA ALA A 167 5.87 -27.16 -5.10
C ALA A 167 4.62 -26.91 -5.96
N LEU A 168 3.45 -27.40 -5.54
CA LEU A 168 2.18 -27.20 -6.24
C LEU A 168 1.82 -25.71 -6.34
N HIS A 169 2.05 -24.93 -5.28
CA HIS A 169 1.84 -23.49 -5.30
C HIS A 169 2.74 -22.80 -6.33
N LYS A 170 4.01 -23.20 -6.41
CA LYS A 170 4.97 -22.67 -7.39
C LYS A 170 4.60 -23.06 -8.82
N GLU A 171 4.13 -24.27 -9.06
CA GLU A 171 3.62 -24.70 -10.37
C GLU A 171 2.43 -23.85 -10.81
N LYS A 172 1.45 -23.62 -9.92
CA LYS A 172 0.32 -22.72 -10.22
C LYS A 172 0.77 -21.30 -10.56
N ILE A 173 1.79 -20.77 -9.88
CA ILE A 173 2.37 -19.47 -10.23
C ILE A 173 2.98 -19.48 -11.64
N GLN A 174 3.68 -20.55 -12.03
CA GLN A 174 4.26 -20.69 -13.37
C GLN A 174 3.21 -20.76 -14.49
N LEU A 175 1.97 -21.16 -14.16
CA LEU A 175 0.85 -21.18 -15.10
C LEU A 175 0.26 -19.79 -15.36
N LEU A 176 0.50 -18.79 -14.50
CA LEU A 176 0.07 -17.40 -14.72
C LEU A 176 0.92 -16.79 -15.85
N LYS A 177 0.33 -16.48 -17.02
CA LYS A 177 1.05 -16.05 -18.23
C LYS A 177 0.98 -14.55 -18.49
N ALA A 178 -0.14 -13.90 -18.16
CA ALA A 178 -0.37 -12.48 -18.38
C ALA A 178 -0.79 -11.75 -17.10
N GLY A 179 -0.68 -10.42 -17.11
CA GLY A 179 -1.28 -9.53 -16.12
C GLY A 179 -2.80 -9.77 -16.05
N GLY A 180 -3.31 -9.91 -14.83
CA GLY A 180 -4.71 -10.22 -14.56
C GLY A 180 -4.96 -11.71 -14.30
N ASP A 181 -4.07 -12.60 -14.76
CA ASP A 181 -4.19 -14.02 -14.47
C ASP A 181 -4.17 -14.25 -12.95
N SER A 182 -5.04 -15.14 -12.48
CA SER A 182 -5.10 -15.46 -11.06
C SER A 182 -5.63 -16.87 -10.79
N PHE A 183 -5.29 -17.42 -9.63
CA PHE A 183 -5.86 -18.68 -9.14
C PHE A 183 -6.32 -18.56 -7.68
N PRO A 184 -7.33 -19.34 -7.25
CA PRO A 184 -7.87 -19.28 -5.89
C PRO A 184 -6.90 -19.87 -4.86
N LEU A 185 -6.86 -19.24 -3.69
CA LEU A 185 -6.16 -19.73 -2.50
C LEU A 185 -7.17 -20.45 -1.62
N MET A 186 -7.38 -21.73 -1.91
CA MET A 186 -8.29 -22.60 -1.15
C MET A 186 -7.56 -23.17 0.07
N GLY A 187 -8.07 -22.86 1.26
CA GLY A 187 -7.59 -23.44 2.50
C GLY A 187 -8.03 -24.90 2.67
N GLY A 188 -7.43 -25.59 3.64
CA GLY A 188 -7.73 -26.98 4.00
C GLY A 188 -9.17 -27.17 4.48
N SER A 189 -9.81 -26.11 4.98
CA SER A 189 -11.25 -26.09 5.28
C SER A 189 -12.16 -26.14 4.02
N GLY A 190 -11.60 -25.98 2.82
CA GLY A 190 -12.35 -25.80 1.57
C GLY A 190 -12.74 -24.34 1.29
N THR A 191 -12.48 -23.42 2.21
CA THR A 191 -12.79 -21.99 2.05
C THR A 191 -11.79 -21.32 1.11
N VAL A 192 -12.27 -20.49 0.18
CA VAL A 192 -11.39 -19.63 -0.62
C VAL A 192 -11.04 -18.38 0.19
N LEU A 193 -9.78 -18.27 0.61
CA LEU A 193 -9.30 -17.19 1.49
C LEU A 193 -8.79 -15.97 0.70
N GLY A 194 -8.58 -16.11 -0.60
CA GLY A 194 -8.08 -15.06 -1.47
C GLY A 194 -7.73 -15.58 -2.86
N ARG A 195 -7.02 -14.77 -3.65
CA ARG A 195 -6.45 -15.18 -4.94
C ARG A 195 -4.98 -14.77 -5.04
N ALA A 196 -4.16 -15.62 -5.64
CA ALA A 196 -2.86 -15.22 -6.14
C ALA A 196 -3.07 -14.55 -7.51
N LEU A 197 -2.64 -13.30 -7.65
CA LEU A 197 -2.82 -12.46 -8.84
C LEU A 197 -1.45 -12.14 -9.44
N ARG A 198 -1.25 -12.46 -10.71
CA ARG A 198 -0.17 -11.86 -11.51
C ARG A 198 -0.60 -10.45 -11.88
N SER A 199 -0.08 -9.47 -11.18
CA SER A 199 -0.55 -8.08 -11.29
C SER A 199 0.02 -7.31 -12.47
N HIS A 200 1.10 -7.80 -13.09
CA HIS A 200 1.79 -7.09 -14.17
C HIS A 200 2.58 -8.08 -15.05
N ASP A 201 2.65 -7.82 -16.36
CA ASP A 201 3.34 -8.70 -17.32
C ASP A 201 4.83 -8.86 -17.02
N HIS A 202 5.50 -7.77 -16.62
CA HIS A 202 6.92 -7.80 -16.26
C HIS A 202 7.23 -8.38 -14.88
N SER A 203 6.28 -9.00 -14.17
CA SER A 203 6.55 -9.65 -12.89
C SER A 203 5.92 -11.04 -12.79
N THR A 204 6.74 -12.02 -12.42
CA THR A 204 6.30 -13.40 -12.15
C THR A 204 5.90 -13.61 -10.68
N LYS A 205 6.20 -12.66 -9.79
CA LYS A 205 5.88 -12.76 -8.36
C LYS A 205 4.46 -12.25 -8.14
N PRO A 206 3.48 -13.11 -7.78
CA PRO A 206 2.11 -12.69 -7.61
C PRO A 206 1.94 -11.77 -6.39
N LEU A 207 0.80 -11.09 -6.36
CA LEU A 207 0.20 -10.53 -5.16
C LEU A 207 -0.82 -11.52 -4.59
N TYR A 208 -1.05 -11.45 -3.29
CA TYR A 208 -2.06 -12.26 -2.61
C TYR A 208 -3.18 -11.34 -2.17
N VAL A 209 -4.27 -11.34 -2.94
CA VAL A 209 -5.40 -10.45 -2.75
C VAL A 209 -6.46 -11.16 -1.92
N SER A 210 -6.96 -10.51 -0.88
CA SER A 210 -8.02 -11.02 -0.02
C SER A 210 -9.01 -9.92 0.34
N VAL A 211 -10.26 -10.32 0.56
CA VAL A 211 -11.32 -9.40 0.98
C VAL A 211 -10.96 -8.78 2.32
N GLY A 212 -11.04 -7.45 2.43
CA GLY A 212 -11.03 -6.74 3.70
C GLY A 212 -12.46 -6.57 4.22
N HIS A 213 -13.24 -5.71 3.57
CA HIS A 213 -14.60 -5.36 3.96
C HIS A 213 -15.39 -4.79 2.77
N LYS A 214 -16.70 -5.02 2.71
CA LYS A 214 -17.66 -4.42 1.75
C LYS A 214 -17.29 -4.55 0.27
N ILE A 215 -16.58 -5.61 -0.10
CA ILE A 215 -16.19 -5.91 -1.48
C ILE A 215 -16.10 -7.42 -1.68
N SER A 216 -16.54 -7.91 -2.84
CA SER A 216 -16.35 -9.31 -3.20
C SER A 216 -14.90 -9.61 -3.57
N LEU A 217 -14.47 -10.88 -3.45
CA LEU A 217 -13.11 -11.27 -3.84
C LEU A 217 -12.85 -11.05 -5.33
N GLU A 218 -13.87 -11.24 -6.17
CA GLU A 218 -13.77 -11.02 -7.61
C GLU A 218 -13.54 -9.54 -7.94
N ALA A 219 -14.39 -8.65 -7.40
CA ALA A 219 -14.25 -7.21 -7.59
C ALA A 219 -12.91 -6.71 -7.03
N ALA A 220 -12.49 -7.21 -5.86
CA ALA A 220 -11.21 -6.86 -5.26
C ALA A 220 -10.02 -7.21 -6.16
N VAL A 221 -10.03 -8.38 -6.80
CA VAL A 221 -8.94 -8.84 -7.67
C VAL A 221 -8.92 -8.07 -8.99
N ARG A 222 -10.08 -7.86 -9.62
CA ARG A 222 -10.21 -7.01 -10.82
C ARG A 222 -9.73 -5.59 -10.55
N LEU A 223 -10.18 -4.99 -9.44
CA LEU A 223 -9.81 -3.62 -9.10
C LEU A 223 -8.32 -3.52 -8.79
N THR A 224 -7.77 -4.47 -8.02
CA THR A 224 -6.32 -4.54 -7.75
C THR A 224 -5.52 -4.54 -9.03
N HIS A 225 -5.90 -5.38 -10.01
CA HIS A 225 -5.23 -5.41 -11.30
C HIS A 225 -5.36 -4.06 -12.05
N SER A 226 -6.55 -3.45 -12.09
CA SER A 226 -6.76 -2.16 -12.75
C SER A 226 -5.93 -1.01 -12.15
N CYS A 227 -5.55 -1.14 -10.87
CA CYS A 227 -4.70 -0.17 -10.18
C CYS A 227 -3.19 -0.43 -10.36
N CYS A 228 -2.78 -1.42 -11.15
CA CYS A 228 -1.36 -1.79 -11.31
C CYS A 228 -0.71 -1.15 -12.54
N LYS A 229 -0.07 0.02 -12.38
CA LYS A 229 0.92 0.54 -13.37
C LYS A 229 2.24 -0.24 -13.32
N PHE A 230 2.51 -0.90 -12.20
CA PHE A 230 3.66 -1.80 -11.96
C PHE A 230 3.18 -3.06 -11.24
N ARG A 231 4.10 -3.92 -10.77
CA ARG A 231 3.74 -5.09 -9.94
C ARG A 231 2.89 -4.70 -8.72
N ILE A 232 3.22 -3.62 -8.02
CA ILE A 232 2.48 -3.20 -6.83
C ILE A 232 1.39 -2.20 -7.27
N PRO A 233 0.14 -2.32 -6.79
CA PRO A 233 -0.92 -1.37 -7.15
C PRO A 233 -0.54 0.04 -6.72
N GLU A 234 -0.85 1.04 -7.54
CA GLU A 234 -0.45 2.43 -7.32
C GLU A 234 -0.81 2.95 -5.92
N PRO A 235 -2.01 2.73 -5.35
CA PRO A 235 -2.32 3.21 -4.02
C PRO A 235 -1.37 2.65 -2.94
N VAL A 236 -1.07 1.35 -2.99
CA VAL A 236 -0.13 0.69 -2.06
C VAL A 236 1.30 1.18 -2.31
N ARG A 237 1.71 1.31 -3.58
CA ARG A 237 3.05 1.75 -3.95
C ARG A 237 3.31 3.18 -3.50
N GLN A 238 2.34 4.08 -3.69
CA GLN A 238 2.44 5.49 -3.33
C GLN A 238 2.44 5.68 -1.81
N ALA A 239 1.69 4.86 -1.06
CA ALA A 239 1.74 4.86 0.40
C ALA A 239 3.12 4.45 0.93
N ASP A 240 3.69 3.34 0.41
CA ASP A 240 5.02 2.83 0.78
C ASP A 240 6.17 3.79 0.42
N ILE A 241 6.10 4.46 -0.74
CA ILE A 241 7.10 5.47 -1.13
C ILE A 241 7.11 6.63 -0.13
N ARG A 242 5.93 7.18 0.17
CA ARG A 242 5.81 8.34 1.06
C ARG A 242 6.17 8.03 2.49
N SER A 243 5.77 6.86 3.01
CA SER A 243 6.11 6.45 4.37
C SER A 243 7.64 6.34 4.52
N ARG A 244 8.33 5.71 3.56
CA ARG A 244 9.80 5.60 3.56
C ARG A 244 10.50 6.94 3.41
N ASP A 245 10.02 7.80 2.51
CA ASP A 245 10.60 9.12 2.30
C ASP A 245 10.39 10.03 3.51
N TYR A 246 9.25 9.92 4.19
CA TYR A 246 8.96 10.65 5.43
C TYR A 246 9.89 10.20 6.57
N ILE A 247 10.13 8.89 6.71
CA ILE A 247 11.12 8.35 7.66
C ILE A 247 12.49 8.93 7.39
N ARG A 248 12.94 8.90 6.13
CA ARG A 248 14.26 9.40 5.72
C ARG A 248 14.46 10.87 6.09
N ARG A 249 13.50 11.72 5.71
CA ARG A 249 13.53 13.17 6.00
C ARG A 249 13.50 13.45 7.50
N THR A 250 12.69 12.72 8.26
CA THR A 250 12.59 12.94 9.71
C THR A 250 13.87 12.53 10.44
N GLN A 251 14.53 11.46 10.00
CA GLN A 251 15.83 11.05 10.55
C GLN A 251 16.96 12.02 10.21
N GLU A 252 16.97 12.58 9.00
CA GLU A 252 17.94 13.61 8.58
C GLU A 252 17.81 14.89 9.42
N VAL A 253 16.57 15.31 9.74
CA VAL A 253 16.31 16.50 10.57
C VAL A 253 16.68 16.28 12.04
N GLN A 254 16.61 15.04 12.54
CA GLN A 254 17.07 14.68 13.91
C GLN A 254 18.59 14.46 14.00
N GLY A 255 19.29 14.39 12.86
CA GLY A 255 20.75 14.37 12.79
C GLY A 255 21.34 15.78 12.80
N VAL A 256 21.77 16.25 13.97
CA VAL A 256 22.67 17.42 14.07
C VAL A 256 23.95 17.12 13.26
N PRO A 257 24.51 18.06 12.46
CA PRO A 257 25.80 17.83 11.82
C PRO A 257 26.88 17.76 12.90
N ALA A 258 27.66 16.68 12.92
CA ALA A 258 28.85 16.62 13.75
C ALA A 258 29.76 17.84 13.46
N PRO A 259 30.36 18.48 14.47
CA PRO A 259 31.32 19.55 14.21
C PRO A 259 32.45 19.00 13.35
N PRO A 260 33.01 19.78 12.41
CA PRO A 260 34.15 19.33 11.64
C PRO A 260 35.30 19.05 12.62
N SER A 261 35.67 17.79 12.76
CA SER A 261 36.85 17.40 13.53
C SER A 261 38.06 18.06 12.86
N GLY A 262 38.63 19.05 13.54
CA GLY A 262 39.86 19.71 13.13
C GLY A 262 40.94 18.68 12.86
N ARG A 263 41.60 18.80 11.69
CA ARG A 263 42.84 18.08 11.42
C ARG A 263 43.89 18.57 12.41
N SER A 264 44.09 17.80 13.47
CA SER A 264 45.30 17.88 14.28
C SER A 264 46.49 17.56 13.38
N LYS A 265 47.35 18.57 13.20
CA LYS A 265 48.70 18.37 12.67
C LYS A 265 49.45 17.49 13.66
N GLU A 266 49.88 16.31 13.23
CA GLU A 266 50.86 15.54 13.99
C GLU A 266 52.01 15.12 13.07
N ALA A 267 53.20 15.20 13.67
CA ALA A 267 54.49 15.37 13.06
C ALA A 267 55.05 14.11 12.41
N GLN A 268 55.94 14.32 11.45
CA GLN A 268 56.75 13.32 10.76
C GLN A 268 57.63 12.51 11.72
N ARG A 269 57.82 11.21 11.44
CA ARG A 269 59.15 10.58 11.42
C ARG A 269 59.15 9.30 10.56
N PRO A 270 60.29 8.96 9.94
CA PRO A 270 60.34 8.23 8.66
C PRO A 270 60.68 6.75 8.83
N LYS A 271 60.35 5.92 7.82
CA LYS A 271 61.17 4.76 7.43
C LYS A 271 60.84 4.20 6.04
N ALA A 272 61.86 4.29 5.19
CA ALA A 272 62.32 3.37 4.13
C ALA A 272 61.32 2.73 3.14
N CYS A 273 61.48 3.13 1.87
CA CYS A 273 61.16 2.41 0.62
C CYS A 273 62.20 1.29 0.35
N PRO A 274 62.17 0.48 -0.75
CA PRO A 274 61.21 0.45 -1.86
C PRO A 274 60.85 -0.96 -2.37
N GLN A 275 59.99 -0.99 -3.41
CA GLN A 275 59.88 -1.90 -4.56
C GLN A 275 58.39 -2.20 -4.76
N GLY A 276 57.73 -1.90 -5.88
CA GLY A 276 58.12 -1.39 -7.17
C GLY A 276 56.97 -1.71 -8.13
N VAL A 277 57.03 -1.10 -9.32
CA VAL A 277 56.39 -1.53 -10.57
C VAL A 277 54.97 -0.96 -10.84
N SER A 278 54.98 0.03 -11.77
CA SER A 278 54.10 0.25 -12.95
C SER A 278 52.61 0.54 -12.75
N GLU A 279 51.92 1.36 -13.54
CA GLU A 279 52.17 2.38 -14.56
C GLU A 279 50.77 3.01 -14.81
N GLU A 280 50.73 4.23 -15.35
CA GLU A 280 49.50 5.01 -15.59
C GLU A 280 48.56 4.40 -16.67
N PRO A 281 47.37 5.00 -16.89
CA PRO A 281 47.34 5.96 -18.00
C PRO A 281 46.51 7.22 -17.74
N ALA A 282 47.02 8.33 -18.28
CA ALA A 282 46.26 9.56 -18.52
C ALA A 282 45.85 9.66 -20.01
N ALA A 283 44.61 10.10 -20.20
CA ALA A 283 44.00 10.86 -21.29
C ALA A 283 44.77 11.11 -22.62
N ALA A 284 44.08 10.91 -23.75
CA ALA A 284 43.46 12.00 -24.53
C ALA A 284 43.39 11.74 -26.05
N SER A 285 42.16 11.84 -26.57
CA SER A 285 41.77 12.64 -27.76
C SER A 285 42.00 12.19 -29.22
N VAL A 286 40.99 12.59 -30.02
CA VAL A 286 40.95 12.98 -31.45
C VAL A 286 40.51 11.95 -32.51
N GLY A 287 39.36 12.26 -33.14
CA GLY A 287 39.26 12.44 -34.60
C GLY A 287 38.46 11.39 -35.41
N GLY A 288 37.54 11.86 -36.26
CA GLY A 288 37.16 11.12 -37.49
C GLY A 288 35.67 11.00 -37.84
N GLU A 289 35.08 12.10 -38.29
CA GLU A 289 34.23 12.30 -39.50
C GLU A 289 33.43 11.16 -40.23
N GLN A 290 32.26 11.60 -40.75
CA GLN A 290 31.50 11.22 -41.98
C GLN A 290 30.33 10.22 -41.93
N GLY A 291 29.17 10.67 -42.46
CA GLY A 291 28.18 9.82 -43.15
C GLY A 291 26.69 10.08 -42.85
N MET A 292 26.03 10.94 -43.62
CA MET A 292 24.56 11.00 -43.85
C MET A 292 24.23 10.26 -45.16
N PRO A 293 23.00 9.71 -45.35
CA PRO A 293 21.96 10.52 -46.01
C PRO A 293 20.49 10.28 -45.58
N GLU A 294 19.76 11.40 -45.46
CA GLU A 294 18.48 11.81 -46.09
C GLU A 294 17.24 10.90 -46.33
N LYS A 295 16.08 11.60 -46.20
CA LYS A 295 14.69 11.37 -46.69
C LYS A 295 13.79 10.46 -45.84
N GLN A 296 12.57 10.83 -45.45
CA GLN A 296 11.53 11.59 -46.17
C GLN A 296 10.55 12.30 -45.20
N ARG A 297 10.04 13.45 -45.63
CA ARG A 297 9.03 14.29 -44.94
C ARG A 297 7.85 14.51 -45.89
N GLY A 298 6.65 14.72 -45.34
CA GLY A 298 5.46 15.26 -46.00
C GLY A 298 4.28 14.26 -45.99
N LEU A 299 3.02 14.64 -45.86
CA LEU A 299 2.27 15.91 -45.75
C LEU A 299 0.83 15.44 -45.35
N LEU A 300 0.16 16.01 -44.33
CA LEU A 300 -0.89 17.05 -44.46
C LEU A 300 -2.20 16.51 -45.09
N GLU A 301 -3.33 16.49 -44.37
CA GLU A 301 -4.52 17.40 -44.51
C GLU A 301 -5.77 16.52 -44.22
N ARG A 302 -6.98 16.96 -43.85
CA ARG A 302 -7.63 18.21 -43.43
C ARG A 302 -9.04 17.81 -42.92
N ARG A 303 -9.59 18.67 -42.05
CA ARG A 303 -11.01 19.08 -41.92
C ARG A 303 -12.08 18.09 -41.42
N GLY A 304 -12.96 18.63 -40.57
CA GLY A 304 -14.28 18.08 -40.29
C GLY A 304 -14.97 18.73 -39.09
N ASP A 305 -15.33 20.01 -39.23
CA ASP A 305 -16.35 20.69 -38.42
C ASP A 305 -17.60 19.81 -38.22
N THR A 306 -18.21 19.82 -37.03
CA THR A 306 -19.66 20.02 -36.90
C THR A 306 -20.03 20.51 -35.50
N CYS A 307 -20.69 21.67 -35.52
CA CYS A 307 -21.44 22.29 -34.46
C CYS A 307 -22.70 21.46 -34.13
N GLY A 308 -23.03 21.34 -32.84
CA GLY A 308 -24.26 20.70 -32.37
C GLY A 308 -24.62 21.17 -30.97
N ARG A 309 -25.16 22.39 -30.89
CA ARG A 309 -25.79 22.99 -29.71
C ARG A 309 -27.22 22.46 -29.59
N TRP A 310 -27.61 21.89 -28.44
CA TRP A 310 -28.99 21.87 -27.93
C TRP A 310 -28.98 21.99 -26.40
N GLU A 311 -29.90 22.83 -25.92
CA GLU A 311 -29.97 23.46 -24.61
C GLU A 311 -30.90 22.70 -23.62
N PRO A 312 -31.02 23.14 -22.34
CA PRO A 312 -31.35 22.32 -21.17
C PRO A 312 -32.84 22.31 -20.79
N GLY A 313 -33.24 21.36 -19.94
CA GLY A 313 -34.60 21.28 -19.41
C GLY A 313 -34.68 20.63 -18.02
N LEU A 314 -34.93 21.50 -17.03
CA LEU A 314 -35.69 21.37 -15.76
C LEU A 314 -35.57 20.08 -14.91
N LEU A 315 -35.05 20.19 -13.68
CA LEU A 315 -35.78 20.51 -12.43
C LEU A 315 -36.87 19.48 -12.09
N HIS A 316 -36.57 18.61 -11.11
CA HIS A 316 -37.52 18.34 -10.04
C HIS A 316 -36.78 18.14 -8.72
N VAL A 317 -37.12 19.02 -7.80
CA VAL A 317 -36.84 19.00 -6.37
C VAL A 317 -37.83 18.01 -5.74
N HIS A 318 -37.34 17.16 -4.84
CA HIS A 318 -38.16 16.72 -3.70
C HIS A 318 -37.24 16.48 -2.50
N GLU A 319 -37.62 17.16 -1.42
CA GLU A 319 -37.07 17.13 -0.08
C GLU A 319 -37.46 15.85 0.68
N ASP A 320 -36.97 15.78 1.93
CA ASP A 320 -37.27 14.83 3.02
C ASP A 320 -36.45 13.53 3.03
N GLU A 321 -35.84 13.09 4.13
CA GLU A 321 -35.82 13.55 5.52
C GLU A 321 -34.64 12.88 6.23
N THR A 322 -34.00 13.64 7.12
CA THR A 322 -33.37 13.24 8.39
C THR A 322 -33.16 11.73 8.68
N ARG A 323 -31.92 11.27 8.56
CA ARG A 323 -31.39 10.20 9.43
C ARG A 323 -30.14 10.68 10.16
N LEU A 324 -30.37 11.20 11.35
CA LEU A 324 -29.40 11.32 12.43
C LEU A 324 -28.78 9.94 12.70
N CYS A 325 -27.60 9.68 12.14
CA CYS A 325 -26.80 8.54 12.52
C CYS A 325 -25.98 8.94 13.75
N ALA A 326 -26.39 8.44 14.91
CA ALA A 326 -25.67 8.59 16.16
C ALA A 326 -24.28 7.95 16.05
N CYS A 327 -23.26 8.76 15.77
CA CYS A 327 -21.87 8.40 16.06
C CYS A 327 -21.71 8.39 17.58
N ALA A 328 -21.92 7.23 18.18
CA ALA A 328 -21.52 6.97 19.55
C ALA A 328 -20.04 7.32 19.70
N HIS A 329 -19.78 8.29 20.58
CA HIS A 329 -18.47 8.62 21.11
C HIS A 329 -17.82 7.33 21.66
N VAL A 330 -16.90 6.72 20.91
CA VAL A 330 -15.90 5.82 21.50
C VAL A 330 -14.83 6.71 22.13
N ARG A 331 -15.18 7.33 23.26
CA ARG A 331 -14.21 7.80 24.23
C ARG A 331 -14.07 6.70 25.28
N GLY A 332 -12.88 6.12 25.41
CA GLY A 332 -12.52 5.45 26.65
C GLY A 332 -11.57 4.27 26.51
N ARG A 333 -10.35 4.52 26.98
CA ARG A 333 -9.37 3.55 27.52
C ARG A 333 -8.71 2.61 26.51
N TRP A 334 -7.66 3.16 25.88
CA TRP A 334 -6.47 2.39 25.60
C TRP A 334 -5.53 2.54 26.83
N PRO A 335 -4.94 1.44 27.35
CA PRO A 335 -4.00 1.50 28.47
C PRO A 335 -2.69 2.21 28.13
#